data_AF-D5ZU42-F1
#
_entry.id   AF-D5ZU42-F1
#
_cell.length_a   1.000
_cell.length_b   1.000
_cell.length_c   1.000
_cell.angle_alpha   90.00
_cell.angle_beta   90.00
_cell.angle_gamma   90.00
#
_symmetry.space_group_name_H-M   'P 1'
#
loop_
_entity.id
_entity.type
_entity.pdbx_description
1 polymer ?
#
loop_
_entity_poly.entity_id
_entity_poly.type
_entity_poly.pdbx_seq_one_letter_code
_entity_poly.pdbx_strand_id
1 'polypeptide(L)'
;MWPVHGRVHDLVWGTVRVVVAFVLLGLAWQMAQTAERGGAADLAFRRLEIHDAEGRDTGRLKVCGDRYQEPFCLRAEHVTVDDVMLKLNKKGGARYQFEFGRSGGRTLELSLDVDSEDQDVVEAASGRGEATLYWWRDSLRLLKVSAGGHERTIRAAHYPGGEFTPPAAFGAVLAGLGVAALWAGLWRIVRGGASRLSWPWQTTAPGVTFTLAGLGGALGALFATHSHSVRTMAWTAGVVGAVSAVGMARWAYRWTRRSLPEVDRMEPIVPVDERRFPGVVWGPGPWKALSIGWLRAGPQGLAAVPPGPAVGTGTFGVQPFPGPLRLIRVRTPYRDDPLRVRFNGSQRKSDGVKQGPFAVVAECEALGGPAPGARVLIGADRDDMPYVLGVLSAAASFQPDQDDQDSHDIQGSSHEGSTANH
;
A
#
# COMPACT_ATOMS: atom_id res chain seq x y z
N MET A 1 -13.33 -11.21 29.97
CA MET A 1 -13.69 -11.80 28.66
C MET A 1 -13.29 -10.83 27.55
N TRP A 2 -12.25 -11.17 26.79
CA TRP A 2 -11.83 -10.38 25.64
C TRP A 2 -12.82 -10.56 24.48
N PRO A 3 -13.09 -9.54 23.66
CA PRO A 3 -14.00 -9.66 22.53
C PRO A 3 -13.38 -10.59 21.47
N VAL A 4 -13.79 -11.86 21.48
CA VAL A 4 -13.39 -12.91 20.52
C VAL A 4 -13.62 -12.49 19.07
N HIS A 5 -14.62 -11.62 18.83
CA HIS A 5 -15.01 -11.12 17.51
C HIS A 5 -13.90 -10.37 16.76
N GLY A 6 -12.97 -9.69 17.45
CA GLY A 6 -11.89 -8.95 16.79
C GLY A 6 -10.82 -9.86 16.17
N ARG A 7 -10.46 -10.94 16.87
CA ARG A 7 -9.42 -11.88 16.41
C ARG A 7 -9.87 -12.69 15.20
N VAL A 8 -11.13 -13.12 15.17
CA VAL A 8 -11.67 -13.89 14.04
C VAL A 8 -11.65 -13.06 12.76
N HIS A 9 -12.05 -11.79 12.84
CA HIS A 9 -12.01 -10.88 11.69
C HIS A 9 -10.58 -10.69 11.17
N ASP A 10 -9.61 -10.48 12.06
CA ASP A 10 -8.21 -10.28 11.66
C ASP A 10 -7.56 -11.54 11.06
N LEU A 11 -7.91 -12.72 11.60
CA LEU A 11 -7.48 -14.00 11.05
C LEU A 11 -8.06 -14.20 9.63
N VAL A 12 -9.37 -14.03 9.46
CA VAL A 12 -10.06 -14.20 8.16
C VAL A 12 -9.46 -13.26 7.12
N TRP A 13 -9.36 -11.96 7.41
CA TRP A 13 -8.78 -11.01 6.47
C TRP A 13 -7.27 -11.20 6.25
N GLY A 14 -6.55 -11.70 7.25
CA GLY A 14 -5.16 -12.13 7.12
C GLY A 14 -5.03 -13.26 6.11
N THR A 15 -5.84 -14.32 6.26
CA THR A 15 -5.85 -15.48 5.36
C THR A 15 -6.25 -15.11 3.93
N VAL A 16 -7.28 -14.28 3.74
CA VAL A 16 -7.68 -13.81 2.39
C VAL A 16 -6.51 -13.12 1.68
N ARG A 17 -5.76 -12.26 2.39
CA ARG A 17 -4.59 -11.57 1.80
C ARG A 17 -3.44 -12.53 1.45
N VAL A 18 -3.23 -13.55 2.27
CA VAL A 18 -2.23 -14.60 1.98
C VAL A 18 -2.63 -15.39 0.73
N VAL A 19 -3.90 -15.77 0.60
CA VAL A 19 -4.40 -16.46 -0.61
C VAL A 19 -4.23 -15.59 -1.85
N VAL A 20 -4.62 -14.30 -1.79
CA VAL A 20 -4.41 -13.35 -2.89
C VAL A 20 -2.92 -13.25 -3.25
N ALA A 21 -2.03 -13.22 -2.26
CA ALA A 21 -0.59 -13.18 -2.52
C ALA A 21 -0.08 -14.41 -3.27
N PHE A 22 -0.52 -15.62 -2.89
CA PHE A 22 -0.16 -16.85 -3.61
C PHE A 22 -0.64 -16.84 -5.06
N VAL A 23 -1.86 -16.37 -5.33
CA VAL A 23 -2.38 -16.22 -6.69
C VAL A 23 -1.52 -15.25 -7.51
N LEU A 24 -1.21 -14.07 -6.96
CA LEU A 24 -0.40 -13.05 -7.65
C LEU A 24 1.03 -13.53 -7.91
N LEU A 25 1.67 -14.19 -6.94
CA LEU A 25 3.01 -14.75 -7.09
C LEU A 25 3.05 -15.91 -8.09
N GLY A 26 2.01 -16.75 -8.11
CA GLY A 26 1.87 -17.82 -9.10
C GLY A 26 1.75 -17.28 -10.52
N LEU A 27 0.93 -16.23 -10.74
CA LEU A 27 0.83 -15.56 -12.03
C LEU A 27 2.14 -14.86 -12.42
N ALA A 28 2.80 -14.20 -11.47
CA ALA A 28 4.11 -13.58 -11.68
C ALA A 28 5.16 -14.62 -12.14
N TRP A 29 5.19 -15.79 -11.49
CA TRP A 29 6.07 -16.89 -11.86
C TRP A 29 5.81 -17.41 -13.28
N GLN A 30 4.55 -17.61 -13.67
CA GLN A 30 4.20 -18.04 -15.02
C GLN A 30 4.64 -17.02 -16.08
N MET A 31 4.47 -15.73 -15.79
CA MET A 31 4.92 -14.65 -16.66
C MET A 31 6.45 -14.60 -16.78
N ALA A 32 7.16 -14.77 -15.65
CA ALA A 32 8.62 -14.85 -15.65
C ALA A 32 9.12 -16.06 -16.44
N GLN A 33 8.52 -17.23 -16.27
CA GLN A 33 8.84 -18.44 -17.05
C GLN A 33 8.59 -18.26 -18.54
N THR A 34 7.51 -17.57 -18.92
CA THR A 34 7.22 -17.25 -20.33
C THR A 34 8.29 -16.32 -20.90
N ALA A 35 8.69 -15.30 -20.12
CA ALA A 35 9.76 -14.39 -20.51
C ALA A 35 11.14 -15.07 -20.59
N GLU A 36 11.47 -15.96 -19.65
CA GLU A 36 12.71 -16.73 -19.66
C GLU A 36 12.78 -17.67 -20.87
N ARG A 37 11.69 -18.37 -21.19
CA ARG A 37 11.63 -19.22 -22.40
C ARG A 37 11.79 -18.40 -23.66
N GLY A 38 11.17 -17.23 -23.73
CA GLY A 38 11.33 -16.28 -24.84
C GLY A 38 12.76 -15.75 -24.95
N GLY A 39 13.37 -15.38 -23.83
CA GLY A 39 14.74 -14.84 -23.76
C GLY A 39 15.83 -15.89 -24.04
N ALA A 40 15.67 -17.11 -23.53
CA ALA A 40 16.59 -18.21 -23.80
C ALA A 40 16.61 -18.59 -25.29
N ALA A 41 15.45 -18.54 -25.96
CA ALA A 41 15.36 -18.71 -27.40
C ALA A 41 16.10 -17.61 -28.18
N ASP A 42 16.18 -16.37 -27.65
CA ASP A 42 16.89 -15.25 -28.26
C ASP A 42 18.41 -15.25 -27.98
N LEU A 43 18.84 -15.67 -26.78
CA LEU A 43 20.26 -15.68 -26.37
C LEU A 43 21.09 -16.78 -27.07
N ALA A 44 20.46 -17.88 -27.49
CA ALA A 44 21.14 -19.02 -28.13
C ALA A 44 21.65 -18.73 -29.56
N PHE A 45 21.55 -17.49 -30.03
CA PHE A 45 21.74 -17.14 -31.43
C PHE A 45 22.99 -16.26 -31.60
N ARG A 46 23.91 -16.68 -32.49
CA ARG A 46 25.19 -16.00 -32.75
C ARG A 46 24.96 -14.72 -33.57
N ARG A 47 25.84 -13.71 -33.48
CA ARG A 47 25.74 -12.46 -34.25
C ARG A 47 26.53 -12.54 -35.55
N LEU A 48 25.92 -12.11 -36.66
CA LEU A 48 26.56 -11.88 -37.94
C LEU A 48 26.50 -10.38 -38.26
N GLU A 49 27.50 -9.89 -38.97
CA GLU A 49 27.55 -8.48 -39.38
C GLU A 49 26.97 -8.41 -40.79
N ILE A 50 25.93 -7.59 -40.97
CA ILE A 50 25.38 -7.35 -42.30
C ILE A 50 25.99 -6.07 -42.82
N HIS A 51 26.77 -6.21 -43.88
CA HIS A 51 27.35 -5.09 -44.59
C HIS A 51 26.42 -4.67 -45.74
N ASP A 52 26.30 -3.37 -46.00
CA ASP A 52 25.70 -2.88 -47.24
C ASP A 52 26.59 -3.25 -48.44
N ALA A 53 26.10 -2.93 -49.64
CA ALA A 53 26.86 -3.08 -50.88
C ALA A 53 28.19 -2.31 -50.90
N GLU A 54 28.39 -1.36 -49.99
CA GLU A 54 29.57 -0.51 -49.83
C GLU A 54 30.48 -1.01 -48.68
N GLY A 55 30.14 -2.13 -48.05
CA GLY A 55 30.90 -2.74 -46.95
C GLY A 55 30.67 -2.13 -45.57
N ARG A 56 29.79 -1.14 -45.41
CA ARG A 56 29.50 -0.52 -44.11
C ARG A 56 28.56 -1.41 -43.31
N ASP A 57 28.85 -1.57 -42.02
CA ASP A 57 27.98 -2.30 -41.09
C ASP A 57 26.62 -1.59 -41.02
N THR A 58 25.60 -2.19 -41.63
CA THR A 58 24.22 -1.68 -41.64
C THR A 58 23.46 -2.03 -40.36
N GLY A 59 24.11 -2.76 -39.46
CA GLY A 59 23.52 -3.27 -38.24
C GLY A 59 23.84 -4.75 -38.07
N ARG A 60 24.18 -5.11 -36.83
CA ARG A 60 24.48 -6.47 -36.42
C ARG A 60 23.21 -7.31 -36.44
N LEU A 61 23.16 -8.30 -37.31
CA LEU A 61 22.03 -9.21 -37.44
C LEU A 61 22.45 -10.62 -37.06
N LYS A 62 21.67 -11.19 -36.18
CA LYS A 62 21.98 -12.40 -35.45
C LYS A 62 21.85 -13.58 -36.49
N VAL A 63 22.84 -14.48 -36.67
CA VAL A 63 22.82 -15.66 -37.60
C VAL A 63 23.63 -16.84 -37.01
N CYS A 64 23.22 -18.08 -37.35
CA CYS A 64 23.81 -19.35 -36.92
C CYS A 64 25.23 -19.60 -37.48
N GLY A 65 26.06 -20.32 -36.71
CA GLY A 65 27.45 -20.67 -37.06
C GLY A 65 27.63 -21.96 -37.91
N ASP A 66 28.85 -22.12 -38.42
CA ASP A 66 29.21 -22.70 -39.74
C ASP A 66 29.29 -24.23 -39.91
N ARG A 67 28.51 -25.05 -39.23
CA ARG A 67 28.52 -26.51 -39.54
C ARG A 67 27.09 -27.05 -39.57
N TYR A 68 26.55 -27.23 -40.78
CA TYR A 68 25.71 -28.35 -41.25
C TYR A 68 25.07 -29.27 -40.18
N GLN A 69 23.82 -29.73 -40.22
CA GLN A 69 22.71 -29.80 -41.19
C GLN A 69 21.46 -30.17 -40.37
N GLU A 70 20.41 -29.34 -40.27
CA GLU A 70 19.03 -29.70 -39.85
C GLU A 70 18.11 -28.43 -39.86
N PRO A 71 16.77 -28.54 -39.93
CA PRO A 71 15.86 -27.66 -40.71
C PRO A 71 15.58 -26.23 -40.18
N PHE A 72 16.46 -25.63 -39.38
CA PHE A 72 16.16 -24.42 -38.61
C PHE A 72 17.10 -23.22 -38.90
N CYS A 73 17.45 -22.98 -40.17
CA CYS A 73 18.36 -21.92 -40.57
C CYS A 73 17.61 -20.68 -41.09
N LEU A 74 18.09 -19.47 -40.78
CA LEU A 74 17.52 -18.21 -41.27
C LEU A 74 17.53 -18.23 -42.80
N ARG A 75 16.35 -18.20 -43.44
CA ARG A 75 16.22 -18.25 -44.90
C ARG A 75 15.92 -16.85 -45.40
N ALA A 76 16.86 -16.26 -46.11
CA ALA A 76 16.60 -15.10 -46.94
C ALA A 76 15.87 -15.58 -48.21
N GLU A 77 14.75 -14.94 -48.51
CA GLU A 77 13.98 -15.19 -49.70
C GLU A 77 13.72 -13.88 -50.41
N HIS A 78 14.26 -13.75 -51.61
CA HIS A 78 14.00 -12.61 -52.48
C HIS A 78 12.65 -12.79 -53.16
N VAL A 79 11.81 -11.78 -53.05
CA VAL A 79 10.44 -11.74 -53.57
C VAL A 79 10.18 -10.39 -54.22
N THR A 80 9.27 -10.35 -55.18
CA THR A 80 8.76 -9.08 -55.72
C THR A 80 7.61 -8.60 -54.85
N VAL A 81 7.47 -7.29 -54.71
CA VAL A 81 6.30 -6.69 -54.06
C VAL A 81 5.27 -6.41 -55.15
N ASP A 82 4.22 -7.23 -55.21
CA ASP A 82 3.20 -7.16 -56.24
C ASP A 82 2.17 -6.07 -55.91
N ASP A 83 1.70 -6.03 -54.66
CA ASP A 83 0.81 -4.99 -54.15
C ASP A 83 1.06 -4.69 -52.67
N VAL A 84 0.73 -3.46 -52.27
CA VAL A 84 0.78 -2.99 -50.88
C VAL A 84 -0.52 -2.27 -50.58
N MET A 85 -1.39 -2.93 -49.82
CA MET A 85 -2.67 -2.38 -49.40
C MET A 85 -2.60 -1.82 -47.97
N LEU A 86 -2.88 -0.53 -47.81
CA LEU A 86 -3.07 0.07 -46.51
C LEU A 86 -4.46 -0.27 -45.95
N LYS A 87 -4.51 -1.08 -44.89
CA LYS A 87 -5.70 -1.30 -44.06
C LYS A 87 -5.66 -0.40 -42.84
N LEU A 88 -6.42 0.69 -42.89
CA LEU A 88 -6.65 1.55 -41.72
C LEU A 88 -7.49 0.81 -40.68
N ASN A 89 -6.95 0.59 -39.50
CA ASN A 89 -7.70 0.02 -38.38
C ASN A 89 -8.59 1.11 -37.74
N LYS A 90 -9.77 0.72 -37.23
CA LYS A 90 -10.72 1.62 -36.52
C LYS A 90 -10.09 2.37 -35.34
N LYS A 91 -8.95 1.90 -34.82
CA LYS A 91 -8.19 2.51 -33.72
C LYS A 91 -7.06 3.45 -34.17
N GLY A 92 -6.99 3.82 -35.45
CA GLY A 92 -6.00 4.77 -35.96
C GLY A 92 -4.61 4.18 -36.24
N GLY A 93 -4.47 2.85 -36.22
CA GLY A 93 -3.24 2.17 -36.65
C GLY A 93 -3.28 1.85 -38.14
N ALA A 94 -2.19 2.13 -38.86
CA ALA A 94 -1.98 1.73 -40.24
C ALA A 94 -1.42 0.30 -40.27
N ARG A 95 -2.16 -0.64 -40.86
CA ARG A 95 -1.67 -2.00 -41.10
C ARG A 95 -1.50 -2.20 -42.58
N TYR A 96 -0.28 -2.51 -43.01
CA TYR A 96 0.03 -2.74 -44.41
C TYR A 96 -0.08 -4.22 -44.72
N GLN A 97 -0.80 -4.54 -45.78
CA GLN A 97 -0.92 -5.87 -46.31
C GLN A 97 -0.11 -5.93 -47.60
N PHE A 98 0.98 -6.69 -47.55
CA PHE A 98 1.87 -6.94 -48.66
C PHE A 98 1.42 -8.19 -49.39
N GLU A 99 1.32 -8.11 -50.71
CA GLU A 99 1.26 -9.26 -51.60
C GLU A 99 2.62 -9.41 -52.26
N PHE A 100 3.28 -10.55 -52.01
CA PHE A 100 4.61 -10.84 -52.53
C PHE A 100 4.54 -11.90 -53.63
N GLY A 101 5.16 -11.60 -54.76
CA GLY A 101 5.35 -12.54 -55.87
C GLY A 101 6.56 -13.44 -55.61
N ARG A 102 6.33 -14.76 -55.61
CA ARG A 102 7.39 -15.77 -55.47
C ARG A 102 7.75 -16.37 -56.83
N SER A 103 8.98 -16.87 -56.92
CA SER A 103 9.40 -17.68 -58.06
C SER A 103 8.45 -18.88 -58.26
N GLY A 104 7.88 -19.00 -59.47
CA GLY A 104 6.88 -20.03 -59.81
C GLY A 104 5.42 -19.58 -59.75
N GLY A 105 5.14 -18.26 -59.71
CA GLY A 105 3.78 -17.71 -59.86
C GLY A 105 2.87 -17.89 -58.64
N ARG A 106 3.45 -18.19 -57.47
CA ARG A 106 2.72 -18.23 -56.20
C ARG A 106 2.80 -16.87 -55.53
N THR A 107 1.69 -16.38 -55.00
CA THR A 107 1.66 -15.16 -54.19
C THR A 107 1.69 -15.50 -52.70
N LEU A 108 2.24 -14.58 -51.90
CA LEU A 108 2.28 -14.67 -50.45
C LEU A 108 1.75 -13.37 -49.85
N GLU A 109 0.69 -13.48 -49.07
CA GLU A 109 0.06 -12.35 -48.42
C GLU A 109 0.54 -12.24 -46.96
N LEU A 110 1.01 -11.05 -46.57
CA LEU A 110 1.58 -10.78 -45.25
C LEU A 110 1.07 -9.44 -44.72
N SER A 111 0.54 -9.43 -43.49
CA SER A 111 0.08 -8.21 -42.85
C SER A 111 1.05 -7.76 -41.76
N LEU A 112 1.65 -6.59 -41.94
CA LEU A 112 2.66 -6.02 -41.05
C LEU A 112 2.19 -4.66 -40.53
N ASP A 113 2.51 -4.38 -39.27
CA ASP A 113 2.40 -3.05 -38.71
C ASP A 113 3.70 -2.31 -39.09
N VAL A 114 3.58 -1.17 -39.77
CA VAL A 114 4.71 -0.39 -40.28
C VAL A 114 4.72 0.94 -39.52
N ASP A 115 5.90 1.33 -39.02
CA ASP A 115 6.08 2.61 -38.35
C ASP A 115 5.93 3.76 -39.36
N SER A 116 5.44 4.91 -38.91
CA SER A 116 5.20 6.07 -39.79
C SER A 116 6.45 6.55 -40.53
N GLU A 117 7.64 6.27 -39.99
CA GLU A 117 8.92 6.63 -40.61
C GLU A 117 9.29 5.74 -41.82
N ASP A 118 8.70 4.54 -41.91
CA ASP A 118 8.96 3.58 -42.98
C ASP A 118 7.81 3.54 -44.02
N GLN A 119 6.74 4.30 -43.79
CA GLN A 119 5.54 4.36 -44.62
C GLN A 119 5.86 4.73 -46.08
N ASP A 120 6.65 5.78 -46.30
CA ASP A 120 6.97 6.28 -47.64
C ASP A 120 7.70 5.22 -48.49
N VAL A 121 8.60 4.45 -47.87
CA VAL A 121 9.38 3.41 -48.55
C VAL A 121 8.52 2.17 -48.84
N VAL A 122 7.60 1.84 -47.95
CA VAL A 122 6.63 0.75 -48.13
C VAL A 122 5.64 1.06 -49.25
N GLU A 123 5.10 2.28 -49.28
CA GLU A 123 4.17 2.70 -50.33
C GLU A 123 4.87 2.80 -51.69
N ALA A 124 6.11 3.29 -51.71
CA ALA A 124 6.93 3.33 -52.93
C ALA A 124 7.28 1.94 -53.49
N ALA A 125 7.21 0.88 -52.67
CA ALA A 125 7.49 -0.48 -53.10
C ALA A 125 6.33 -1.14 -53.86
N SER A 126 5.11 -0.56 -53.83
CA SER A 126 3.95 -1.15 -54.49
C SER A 126 4.15 -1.28 -56.01
N GLY A 127 3.93 -2.49 -56.53
CA GLY A 127 3.92 -2.82 -57.96
C GLY A 127 5.28 -2.81 -58.68
N ARG A 128 6.38 -2.39 -58.03
CA ARG A 128 7.73 -2.32 -58.63
C ARG A 128 8.89 -2.55 -57.65
N GLY A 129 8.60 -2.84 -56.38
CA GLY A 129 9.60 -3.01 -55.33
C GLY A 129 10.19 -4.42 -55.29
N GLU A 130 11.45 -4.49 -54.85
CA GLU A 130 12.06 -5.75 -54.46
C GLU A 130 12.04 -5.85 -52.93
N ALA A 131 11.81 -7.06 -52.43
CA ALA A 131 11.84 -7.34 -51.00
C ALA A 131 12.64 -8.60 -50.70
N THR A 132 13.33 -8.59 -49.57
CA THR A 132 13.99 -9.77 -49.00
C THR A 132 13.31 -10.13 -47.68
N LEU A 133 12.66 -11.28 -47.67
CA LEU A 133 12.02 -11.87 -46.49
C LEU A 133 13.05 -12.70 -45.72
N TYR A 134 13.26 -12.38 -44.44
CA TYR A 134 14.10 -13.19 -43.57
C TYR A 134 13.22 -14.06 -42.68
N TRP A 135 13.17 -15.35 -43.02
CA TRP A 135 12.41 -16.37 -42.31
C TRP A 135 13.24 -17.06 -41.24
N TRP A 136 12.61 -17.42 -40.13
CA TRP A 136 13.18 -18.29 -39.11
C TRP A 136 12.09 -19.16 -38.48
N ARG A 137 12.31 -20.48 -38.46
CA ARG A 137 11.33 -21.48 -37.98
C ARG A 137 9.94 -21.22 -38.57
N ASP A 138 9.89 -21.13 -39.91
CA ASP A 138 8.66 -20.88 -40.69
C ASP A 138 7.92 -19.58 -40.33
N SER A 139 8.58 -18.64 -39.65
CA SER A 139 8.02 -17.33 -39.28
C SER A 139 8.86 -16.20 -39.87
N LEU A 140 8.22 -15.21 -40.49
CA LEU A 140 8.89 -14.00 -40.97
C LEU A 140 9.35 -13.14 -39.78
N ARG A 141 10.62 -12.74 -39.76
CA ARG A 141 11.20 -11.92 -38.68
C ARG A 141 11.57 -10.51 -39.14
N LEU A 142 12.04 -10.38 -40.36
CA LEU A 142 12.41 -9.11 -40.97
C LEU A 142 11.97 -9.08 -42.43
N LEU A 143 11.62 -7.89 -42.87
CA LEU A 143 11.32 -7.57 -44.25
C LEU A 143 12.27 -6.43 -44.64
N LYS A 144 13.19 -6.69 -45.57
CA LYS A 144 13.99 -5.63 -46.20
C LYS A 144 13.30 -5.23 -47.49
N VAL A 145 12.86 -3.99 -47.60
CA VAL A 145 12.18 -3.45 -48.78
C VAL A 145 13.09 -2.45 -49.45
N SER A 146 13.25 -2.56 -50.77
CA SER A 146 13.98 -1.61 -51.59
C SER A 146 13.07 -1.02 -52.67
N ALA A 147 12.95 0.31 -52.67
CA ALA A 147 12.15 1.05 -53.62
C ALA A 147 12.79 2.44 -53.89
N GLY A 148 12.82 2.85 -55.17
CA GLY A 148 13.28 4.19 -55.55
C GLY A 148 14.74 4.52 -55.17
N GLY A 149 15.61 3.51 -55.04
CA GLY A 149 17.00 3.68 -54.58
C GLY A 149 17.16 3.80 -53.07
N HIS A 150 16.07 3.70 -52.31
CA HIS A 150 16.09 3.64 -50.84
C HIS A 150 15.82 2.21 -50.37
N GLU A 151 16.49 1.84 -49.29
CA GLU A 151 16.36 0.52 -48.68
C GLU A 151 16.05 0.66 -47.19
N ARG A 152 15.03 -0.06 -46.71
CA ARG A 152 14.61 -0.07 -45.31
C ARG A 152 14.39 -1.49 -44.80
N THR A 153 14.72 -1.69 -43.53
CA THR A 153 14.52 -2.97 -42.85
C THR A 153 13.42 -2.83 -41.82
N ILE A 154 12.29 -3.47 -42.09
CA ILE A 154 11.09 -3.48 -41.27
C ILE A 154 11.10 -4.72 -40.38
N ARG A 155 10.80 -4.53 -39.09
CA ARG A 155 10.68 -5.62 -38.13
C ARG A 155 9.30 -6.23 -38.21
N ALA A 156 9.23 -7.54 -38.42
CA ALA A 156 7.95 -8.24 -38.32
C ALA A 156 7.50 -8.34 -36.86
N ALA A 157 6.21 -8.60 -36.64
CA ALA A 157 5.63 -8.80 -35.30
C ALA A 157 6.41 -9.83 -34.45
N HIS A 158 7.03 -10.80 -35.13
CA HIS A 158 7.82 -11.86 -34.52
C HIS A 158 9.30 -11.50 -34.32
N TYR A 159 9.72 -10.24 -34.37
CA TYR A 159 11.12 -9.89 -34.15
C TYR A 159 11.59 -10.21 -32.71
N PRO A 160 12.68 -10.99 -32.52
CA PRO A 160 13.17 -11.34 -31.20
C PRO A 160 13.70 -10.09 -30.49
N GLY A 161 13.07 -9.74 -29.36
CA GLY A 161 13.43 -8.57 -28.54
C GLY A 161 12.23 -7.86 -27.90
N GLY A 162 11.03 -7.96 -28.51
CA GLY A 162 9.82 -7.26 -28.03
C GLY A 162 8.78 -8.16 -27.36
N GLU A 163 8.65 -9.42 -27.75
CA GLU A 163 7.52 -10.26 -27.30
C GLU A 163 7.63 -10.71 -25.82
N PHE A 164 8.84 -10.74 -25.24
CA PHE A 164 9.06 -11.19 -23.86
C PHE A 164 9.08 -10.04 -22.82
N THR A 165 9.17 -8.78 -23.24
CA THR A 165 9.19 -7.63 -22.32
C THR A 165 7.84 -7.36 -21.63
N PRO A 166 6.67 -7.47 -22.29
CA PRO A 166 5.40 -7.30 -21.60
C PRO A 166 5.15 -8.37 -20.54
N PRO A 167 5.32 -9.69 -20.80
CA PRO A 167 5.20 -10.72 -19.76
C PRO A 167 6.14 -10.45 -18.59
N ALA A 168 7.41 -10.12 -18.84
CA ALA A 168 8.36 -9.82 -17.77
C ALA A 168 7.95 -8.59 -16.94
N ALA A 169 7.43 -7.54 -17.60
CA ALA A 169 6.93 -6.34 -16.93
C ALA A 169 5.71 -6.63 -16.05
N PHE A 170 4.70 -7.34 -16.58
CA PHE A 170 3.53 -7.75 -15.82
C PHE A 170 3.91 -8.68 -14.66
N GLY A 171 4.83 -9.61 -14.89
CA GLY A 171 5.35 -10.50 -13.86
C GLY A 171 5.99 -9.72 -12.70
N ALA A 172 6.78 -8.69 -12.99
CA ALA A 172 7.41 -7.84 -11.97
C ALA A 172 6.38 -7.06 -11.13
N VAL A 173 5.34 -6.48 -11.76
CA VAL A 173 4.25 -5.79 -11.05
C VAL A 173 3.49 -6.75 -10.14
N LEU A 174 3.11 -7.92 -10.67
CA LEU A 174 2.37 -8.95 -9.93
C LEU A 174 3.20 -9.48 -8.75
N ALA A 175 4.51 -9.64 -8.92
CA ALA A 175 5.41 -10.02 -7.84
C ALA A 175 5.43 -8.97 -6.73
N GLY A 176 5.57 -7.68 -7.07
CA GLY A 176 5.52 -6.59 -6.10
C GLY A 176 4.21 -6.53 -5.32
N LEU A 177 3.07 -6.65 -6.01
CA LEU A 177 1.74 -6.69 -5.37
C LEU A 177 1.55 -7.95 -4.52
N GLY A 178 2.04 -9.09 -4.98
CA GLY A 178 2.00 -10.36 -4.25
C GLY A 178 2.77 -10.28 -2.93
N VAL A 179 4.00 -9.76 -2.95
CA VAL A 179 4.81 -9.57 -1.74
C VAL A 179 4.17 -8.53 -0.80
N ALA A 180 3.59 -7.44 -1.33
CA ALA A 180 2.85 -6.47 -0.53
C ALA A 180 1.64 -7.10 0.20
N ALA A 181 0.84 -7.91 -0.52
CA ALA A 181 -0.29 -8.62 0.03
C ALA A 181 0.14 -9.67 1.08
N LEU A 182 1.22 -10.40 0.80
CA LEU A 182 1.79 -11.39 1.72
C LEU A 182 2.25 -10.72 3.01
N TRP A 183 3.00 -9.62 2.92
CA TRP A 183 3.45 -8.86 4.07
C TRP A 183 2.26 -8.35 4.90
N ALA A 184 1.27 -7.75 4.25
CA ALA A 184 0.09 -7.24 4.93
C ALA A 184 -0.76 -8.34 5.59
N GLY A 185 -0.81 -9.54 4.99
CA GLY A 185 -1.45 -10.73 5.55
C GLY A 185 -0.68 -11.28 6.74
N LEU A 186 0.62 -11.54 6.57
CA LEU A 186 1.51 -12.05 7.62
C LEU A 186 1.55 -11.10 8.81
N TRP A 187 1.64 -9.79 8.58
CA TRP A 187 1.60 -8.81 9.66
C TRP A 187 0.28 -8.85 10.45
N ARG A 188 -0.84 -9.03 9.75
CA ARG A 188 -2.15 -9.18 10.41
C ARG A 188 -2.24 -10.47 11.22
N ILE A 189 -1.71 -11.58 10.71
CA ILE A 189 -1.76 -12.88 11.39
C ILE A 189 -0.81 -12.89 12.59
N VAL A 190 0.46 -12.51 12.39
CA VAL A 190 1.51 -12.55 13.42
C VAL A 190 1.31 -11.48 14.48
N ARG A 191 0.88 -10.27 14.11
CA ARG A 191 0.69 -9.15 15.06
C ARG A 191 -0.76 -8.79 15.31
N GLY A 192 -1.70 -9.69 15.01
CA GLY A 192 -3.16 -9.52 15.10
C GLY A 192 -3.72 -9.04 16.44
N GLY A 193 -2.89 -8.86 17.47
CA GLY A 193 -3.24 -8.13 18.70
C GLY A 193 -2.05 -7.48 19.41
N ALA A 194 -0.86 -7.41 18.80
CA ALA A 194 0.36 -6.95 19.49
C ALA A 194 0.67 -5.46 19.24
N SER A 195 0.28 -4.92 18.08
CA SER A 195 0.47 -3.48 17.80
C SER A 195 -0.61 -2.68 18.51
N ARG A 196 -0.24 -2.07 19.65
CA ARG A 196 -1.11 -1.19 20.44
C ARG A 196 -1.61 0.00 19.62
N LEU A 197 -0.80 0.54 18.70
CA LEU A 197 -1.20 1.68 17.88
C LEU A 197 -2.08 1.27 16.70
N SER A 198 -3.11 2.08 16.45
CA SER A 198 -4.02 2.00 15.29
C SER A 198 -3.33 2.33 13.95
N TRP A 199 -2.09 2.83 13.99
CA TRP A 199 -1.41 3.35 12.82
C TRP A 199 -0.80 2.25 11.93
N PRO A 200 -1.30 2.07 10.70
CA PRO A 200 -0.94 0.94 9.85
C PRO A 200 0.37 1.17 9.09
N TRP A 201 1.22 2.14 9.46
CA TRP A 201 2.44 2.46 8.70
C TRP A 201 3.35 1.25 8.52
N GLN A 202 3.34 0.32 9.47
CA GLN A 202 4.06 -0.95 9.42
C GLN A 202 3.57 -1.90 8.31
N THR A 203 2.33 -1.72 7.84
CA THR A 203 1.76 -2.45 6.70
C THR A 203 1.76 -1.61 5.44
N THR A 204 1.47 -0.30 5.53
CA THR A 204 1.36 0.57 4.35
C THR A 204 2.73 0.93 3.79
N ALA A 205 3.74 1.20 4.63
CA ALA A 205 5.07 1.54 4.13
C ALA A 205 5.70 0.36 3.37
N PRO A 206 5.77 -0.87 3.90
CA PRO A 206 6.29 -2.00 3.12
C PRO A 206 5.43 -2.33 1.90
N GLY A 207 4.10 -2.24 2.02
CA GLY A 207 3.21 -2.47 0.88
C GLY A 207 3.46 -1.53 -0.30
N VAL A 208 3.59 -0.23 -0.03
CA VAL A 208 3.96 0.77 -1.04
C VAL A 208 5.37 0.51 -1.59
N THR A 209 6.33 0.21 -0.72
CA THR A 209 7.71 -0.11 -1.13
C THR A 209 7.77 -1.29 -2.10
N PHE A 210 7.07 -2.40 -1.80
CA PHE A 210 7.05 -3.57 -2.67
C PHE A 210 6.32 -3.30 -4.00
N THR A 211 5.26 -2.49 -3.96
CA THR A 211 4.53 -2.08 -5.18
C THR A 211 5.42 -1.23 -6.10
N LEU A 212 6.15 -0.27 -5.52
CA LEU A 212 7.10 0.56 -6.27
C LEU A 212 8.29 -0.26 -6.78
N ALA A 213 8.79 -1.22 -6.00
CA ALA A 213 9.82 -2.15 -6.46
C ALA A 213 9.35 -2.96 -7.69
N GLY A 214 8.10 -3.44 -7.68
CA GLY A 214 7.50 -4.13 -8.83
C GLY A 214 7.39 -3.23 -10.06
N LEU A 215 6.95 -1.97 -9.89
CA LEU A 215 6.92 -0.97 -10.97
C LEU A 215 8.32 -0.64 -11.50
N GLY A 216 9.32 -0.51 -10.64
CA GLY A 216 10.72 -0.31 -11.03
C GLY A 216 11.30 -1.50 -11.81
N GLY A 217 10.93 -2.72 -11.42
CA GLY A 217 11.24 -3.93 -12.18
C GLY A 217 10.57 -3.93 -13.56
N ALA A 218 9.30 -3.52 -13.63
CA ALA A 218 8.56 -3.42 -14.88
C ALA A 218 9.13 -2.37 -15.85
N LEU A 219 9.48 -1.19 -15.36
CA LEU A 219 10.20 -0.18 -16.15
C LEU A 219 11.56 -0.71 -16.61
N GLY A 220 12.29 -1.40 -15.72
CA GLY A 220 13.53 -2.09 -16.08
C GLY A 220 13.34 -3.09 -17.23
N ALA A 221 12.22 -3.81 -17.26
CA ALA A 221 11.86 -4.74 -18.34
C ALA A 221 11.70 -4.03 -19.68
N LEU A 222 10.99 -2.90 -19.66
CA LEU A 222 10.62 -2.14 -20.86
C LEU A 222 11.82 -1.39 -21.46
N PHE A 223 12.75 -0.95 -20.62
CA PHE A 223 13.94 -0.20 -21.06
C PHE A 223 15.19 -1.06 -21.24
N ALA A 224 15.17 -2.34 -20.83
CA ALA A 224 16.29 -3.25 -21.07
C ALA A 224 16.32 -3.70 -22.54
N THR A 225 16.90 -2.86 -23.40
CA THR A 225 17.07 -3.12 -24.84
C THR A 225 18.16 -4.15 -25.15
N HIS A 226 18.89 -4.65 -24.15
CA HIS A 226 20.09 -5.48 -24.35
C HIS A 226 20.15 -6.68 -23.39
N SER A 227 20.89 -7.71 -23.83
CA SER A 227 21.08 -9.07 -23.28
C SER A 227 21.52 -9.20 -21.81
N HIS A 228 21.53 -8.10 -21.04
CA HIS A 228 21.74 -8.05 -19.60
C HIS A 228 20.41 -7.95 -18.80
N SER A 229 19.28 -8.22 -19.46
CA SER A 229 17.91 -7.86 -19.02
C SER A 229 17.52 -8.33 -17.62
N VAL A 230 17.86 -9.56 -17.22
CA VAL A 230 17.43 -10.08 -15.91
C VAL A 230 18.19 -9.42 -14.76
N ARG A 231 19.50 -9.20 -14.93
CA ARG A 231 20.32 -8.53 -13.91
C ARG A 231 19.97 -7.05 -13.82
N THR A 232 19.73 -6.37 -14.95
CA THR A 232 19.28 -4.97 -14.93
C THR A 232 17.89 -4.82 -14.31
N MET A 233 16.95 -5.72 -14.60
CA MET A 233 15.62 -5.73 -13.97
C MET A 233 15.69 -5.96 -12.46
N ALA A 234 16.50 -6.93 -12.00
CA ALA A 234 16.70 -7.17 -10.58
C ALA A 234 17.37 -5.97 -9.89
N TRP A 235 18.31 -5.31 -10.57
CA TRP A 235 19.00 -4.14 -10.04
C TRP A 235 18.09 -2.90 -9.99
N THR A 236 17.30 -2.63 -11.03
CA THR A 236 16.34 -1.52 -11.02
C THR A 236 15.24 -1.74 -9.99
N ALA A 237 14.70 -2.96 -9.88
CA ALA A 237 13.75 -3.30 -8.83
C ALA A 237 14.35 -3.13 -7.44
N GLY A 238 15.61 -3.56 -7.25
CA GLY A 238 16.34 -3.40 -5.99
C GLY A 238 16.59 -1.95 -5.61
N VAL A 239 17.07 -1.12 -6.54
CA VAL A 239 17.34 0.31 -6.30
C VAL A 239 16.05 1.08 -6.05
N VAL A 240 15.03 0.90 -6.90
CA VAL A 240 13.73 1.56 -6.72
C VAL A 240 13.10 1.11 -5.39
N GLY A 241 13.17 -0.18 -5.07
CA GLY A 241 12.72 -0.72 -3.79
C GLY A 241 13.45 -0.11 -2.60
N ALA A 242 14.79 -0.02 -2.64
CA ALA A 242 15.59 0.55 -1.56
C ALA A 242 15.32 2.06 -1.35
N VAL A 243 15.31 2.84 -2.43
CA VAL A 243 14.99 4.29 -2.37
C VAL A 243 13.58 4.51 -1.86
N SER A 244 12.61 3.70 -2.32
CA SER A 244 11.23 3.76 -1.86
C SER A 244 11.10 3.36 -0.39
N ALA A 245 11.86 2.36 0.07
CA ALA A 245 11.88 1.94 1.47
C ALA A 245 12.39 3.06 2.38
N VAL A 246 13.52 3.68 2.02
CA VAL A 246 14.11 4.79 2.78
C VAL A 246 13.20 6.02 2.75
N GLY A 247 12.65 6.35 1.58
CA GLY A 247 11.71 7.45 1.40
C GLY A 247 10.44 7.27 2.23
N MET A 248 9.82 6.08 2.17
CA MET A 248 8.61 5.75 2.93
C MET A 248 8.87 5.63 4.42
N ALA A 249 10.00 5.06 4.84
CA ALA A 249 10.39 5.02 6.26
C ALA A 249 10.60 6.43 6.80
N ARG A 250 11.29 7.31 6.04
CA ARG A 250 11.50 8.72 6.42
C ARG A 250 10.19 9.49 6.43
N TRP A 251 9.31 9.28 5.45
CA TRP A 251 7.98 9.90 5.40
C TRP A 251 7.11 9.42 6.55
N ALA A 252 7.02 8.11 6.79
CA ALA A 252 6.26 7.53 7.89
C ALA A 252 6.81 7.99 9.25
N TYR A 253 8.13 8.07 9.42
CA TYR A 253 8.76 8.63 10.62
C TYR A 253 8.42 10.11 10.81
N ARG A 254 8.55 10.93 9.75
CA ARG A 254 8.18 12.36 9.82
C ARG A 254 6.70 12.56 10.08
N TRP A 255 5.85 11.77 9.44
CA TRP A 255 4.41 11.84 9.57
C TRP A 255 3.97 11.38 10.94
N THR A 256 4.45 10.23 11.43
CA THR A 256 4.21 9.81 12.83
C THR A 256 4.71 10.88 13.80
N ARG A 257 5.92 11.42 13.63
CA ARG A 257 6.42 12.51 14.49
C ARG A 257 5.58 13.80 14.40
N ARG A 258 5.00 14.12 13.23
CA ARG A 258 4.10 15.26 13.00
C ARG A 258 2.62 15.00 13.34
N SER A 259 2.20 13.75 13.47
CA SER A 259 0.86 13.33 13.92
C SER A 259 0.83 12.91 15.40
N LEU A 260 2.00 12.70 16.00
CA LEU A 260 2.21 12.55 17.45
C LEU A 260 2.34 13.88 18.25
N PRO A 261 2.34 15.11 17.69
CA PRO A 261 2.54 16.29 18.51
C PRO A 261 1.27 16.63 19.28
N GLU A 262 1.52 16.96 20.55
CA GLU A 262 0.65 17.66 21.49
C GLU A 262 -0.49 16.91 22.16
N VAL A 263 -0.68 15.60 21.92
CA VAL A 263 -1.65 14.86 22.74
C VAL A 263 -1.21 14.82 24.21
N ASP A 264 0.08 14.61 24.48
CA ASP A 264 0.67 14.70 25.84
C ASP A 264 0.83 16.14 26.36
N ARG A 265 0.58 17.18 25.53
CA ARG A 265 0.75 18.60 25.88
C ARG A 265 -0.53 19.41 25.73
N MET A 266 -1.68 18.76 25.67
CA MET A 266 -2.96 19.50 25.65
C MET A 266 -3.08 20.29 26.95
N GLU A 267 -3.12 21.61 26.82
CA GLU A 267 -3.28 22.49 27.96
C GLU A 267 -4.69 22.33 28.54
N PRO A 268 -4.83 21.95 29.82
CA PRO A 268 -6.14 21.80 30.45
C PRO A 268 -6.90 23.13 30.46
N ILE A 269 -8.15 23.13 29.97
CA ILE A 269 -9.03 24.31 30.02
C ILE A 269 -10.08 24.06 31.09
N VAL A 270 -10.00 24.79 32.20
CA VAL A 270 -11.03 24.70 33.26
C VAL A 270 -12.32 25.31 32.72
N PRO A 271 -13.42 24.54 32.59
CA PRO A 271 -14.66 25.06 32.06
C PRO A 271 -15.32 26.02 33.05
N VAL A 272 -15.55 27.26 32.62
CA VAL A 272 -16.31 28.28 33.37
C VAL A 272 -17.81 27.98 33.30
N ASP A 273 -18.27 27.49 32.14
CA ASP A 273 -19.66 27.12 31.88
C ASP A 273 -19.81 25.63 31.58
N GLU A 274 -21.03 25.11 31.69
CA GLU A 274 -21.32 23.73 31.31
C GLU A 274 -21.21 23.53 29.79
N ARG A 275 -20.26 22.70 29.37
CA ARG A 275 -20.09 22.27 27.97
C ARG A 275 -20.50 20.82 27.81
N ARG A 276 -21.36 20.54 26.83
CA ARG A 276 -21.81 19.18 26.47
C ARG A 276 -21.23 18.80 25.11
N PHE A 277 -20.60 17.64 25.03
CA PHE A 277 -20.00 17.14 23.79
C PHE A 277 -20.08 15.61 23.68
N PRO A 278 -19.98 15.04 22.46
CA PRO A 278 -19.96 13.60 22.28
C PRO A 278 -18.75 12.97 22.98
N GLY A 279 -18.97 11.96 23.81
CA GLY A 279 -17.95 11.41 24.67
C GLY A 279 -18.31 10.02 25.19
N VAL A 280 -17.30 9.18 25.42
CA VAL A 280 -17.48 7.81 25.94
C VAL A 280 -16.54 7.58 27.11
N VAL A 281 -17.09 7.01 28.19
CA VAL A 281 -16.32 6.54 29.33
C VAL A 281 -16.32 5.01 29.33
N TRP A 282 -15.17 4.43 29.62
CA TRP A 282 -15.05 2.99 29.78
C TRP A 282 -14.19 2.66 31.00
N GLY A 283 -14.74 1.84 31.90
CA GLY A 283 -14.04 1.32 33.05
C GLY A 283 -14.83 0.17 33.66
N PRO A 284 -14.26 -0.56 34.64
CA PRO A 284 -14.96 -1.61 35.36
C PRO A 284 -16.04 -1.05 36.31
N GLY A 285 -16.92 -1.91 36.82
CA GLY A 285 -17.92 -1.54 37.81
C GLY A 285 -18.90 -0.45 37.33
N PRO A 286 -19.15 0.62 38.12
CA PRO A 286 -20.16 1.63 37.80
C PRO A 286 -19.80 2.47 36.55
N TRP A 287 -18.51 2.55 36.21
CA TRP A 287 -18.00 3.25 35.04
C TRP A 287 -18.51 2.64 33.72
N LYS A 288 -18.90 1.36 33.74
CA LYS A 288 -19.48 0.67 32.59
C LYS A 288 -20.89 1.20 32.24
N ALA A 289 -21.65 1.66 33.24
CA ALA A 289 -22.97 2.24 33.05
C ALA A 289 -22.92 3.60 32.32
N LEU A 290 -21.79 4.32 32.45
CA LEU A 290 -21.55 5.64 31.83
C LEU A 290 -21.07 5.57 30.37
N SER A 291 -21.14 4.38 29.75
CA SER A 291 -20.43 4.10 28.49
C SER A 291 -21.14 4.54 27.20
N ILE A 292 -22.23 5.32 27.29
CA ILE A 292 -23.03 5.72 26.13
C ILE A 292 -23.57 7.15 26.28
N GLY A 293 -23.33 7.98 25.27
CA GLY A 293 -24.06 9.24 25.07
C GLY A 293 -23.13 10.43 24.90
N TRP A 294 -23.26 11.37 25.83
CA TRP A 294 -22.59 12.66 25.83
C TRP A 294 -21.83 12.83 27.14
N LEU A 295 -20.75 13.59 27.10
CA LEU A 295 -20.05 14.08 28.29
C LEU A 295 -20.43 15.52 28.55
N ARG A 296 -20.56 15.85 29.83
CA ARG A 296 -20.73 17.20 30.33
C ARG A 296 -19.50 17.54 31.17
N ALA A 297 -18.78 18.57 30.77
CA ALA A 297 -17.70 19.18 31.53
C ALA A 297 -18.14 20.55 32.02
N GLY A 298 -18.02 20.83 33.32
CA GLY A 298 -18.35 22.12 33.89
C GLY A 298 -17.72 22.31 35.28
N PRO A 299 -18.00 23.43 35.97
CA PRO A 299 -17.44 23.73 37.29
C PRO A 299 -17.76 22.67 38.35
N GLN A 300 -18.90 21.99 38.18
CA GLN A 300 -19.36 20.92 39.08
C GLN A 300 -18.68 19.57 38.84
N GLY A 301 -17.77 19.48 37.87
CA GLY A 301 -17.08 18.24 37.53
C GLY A 301 -17.50 17.63 36.21
N LEU A 302 -17.11 16.37 36.02
CA LEU A 302 -17.36 15.61 34.80
C LEU A 302 -18.55 14.67 35.04
N ALA A 303 -19.49 14.63 34.09
CA ALA A 303 -20.67 13.78 34.18
C ALA A 303 -20.99 13.13 32.83
N ALA A 304 -21.56 11.93 32.87
CA ALA A 304 -22.13 11.31 31.69
C ALA A 304 -23.60 11.70 31.56
N VAL A 305 -24.03 12.01 30.34
CA VAL A 305 -25.40 12.35 30.02
C VAL A 305 -25.96 11.26 29.11
N PRO A 306 -26.97 10.49 29.57
CA PRO A 306 -27.62 9.47 28.78
C PRO A 306 -28.23 10.05 27.50
N PRO A 307 -28.26 9.30 26.38
CA PRO A 307 -28.95 9.74 25.18
C PRO A 307 -30.47 9.80 25.44
N GLY A 308 -31.01 11.02 25.45
CA GLY A 308 -32.45 11.29 25.55
C GLY A 308 -32.86 12.42 24.59
N PRO A 309 -34.17 12.60 24.31
CA PRO A 309 -34.65 13.59 23.35
C PRO A 309 -34.21 15.00 23.78
N ALA A 310 -33.27 15.55 23.02
CA ALA A 310 -32.67 16.86 23.26
C ALA A 310 -33.67 17.97 22.99
N VAL A 311 -33.97 18.81 24.00
CA VAL A 311 -34.13 20.29 23.91
C VAL A 311 -34.05 20.92 25.32
N GLY A 312 -34.38 20.20 26.40
CA GLY A 312 -34.38 20.78 27.74
C GLY A 312 -32.99 20.91 28.37
N THR A 313 -32.68 22.09 28.92
CA THR A 313 -31.60 22.37 29.89
C THR A 313 -31.71 21.56 31.19
N GLY A 314 -32.64 20.61 31.28
CA GLY A 314 -32.88 19.78 32.45
C GLY A 314 -31.66 18.94 32.85
N THR A 315 -31.45 18.85 34.16
CA THR A 315 -30.46 18.00 34.85
C THR A 315 -30.87 16.53 34.93
N PHE A 316 -32.03 16.16 34.39
CA PHE A 316 -32.58 14.82 34.47
C PHE A 316 -31.67 13.80 33.78
N GLY A 317 -31.19 12.83 34.56
CA GLY A 317 -30.37 11.72 34.09
C GLY A 317 -28.86 12.00 34.03
N VAL A 318 -28.39 13.20 34.41
CA VAL A 318 -26.94 13.47 34.51
C VAL A 318 -26.36 12.60 35.62
N GLN A 319 -25.46 11.68 35.26
CA GLN A 319 -24.80 10.81 36.21
C GLN A 319 -23.39 11.34 36.48
N PRO A 320 -23.10 11.82 37.71
CA PRO A 320 -21.76 12.24 38.06
C PRO A 320 -20.82 11.03 38.05
N PHE A 321 -19.53 11.32 37.91
CA PHE A 321 -18.51 10.29 37.92
C PHE A 321 -18.46 9.61 39.32
N PRO A 322 -18.46 8.26 39.41
CA PRO A 322 -18.51 7.49 40.67
C PRO A 322 -17.39 7.74 41.69
N GLY A 323 -16.41 8.59 41.39
CA GLY A 323 -15.28 8.91 42.26
C GLY A 323 -14.25 9.79 41.55
N PRO A 324 -13.25 10.28 42.29
CA PRO A 324 -12.16 11.07 41.72
C PRO A 324 -11.29 10.22 40.77
N LEU A 325 -10.86 10.84 39.67
CA LEU A 325 -10.01 10.24 38.65
C LEU A 325 -8.68 10.99 38.57
N ARG A 326 -7.57 10.25 38.63
CA ARG A 326 -6.23 10.78 38.36
C ARG A 326 -5.88 10.55 36.89
N LEU A 327 -5.56 11.61 36.17
CA LEU A 327 -5.04 11.49 34.81
C LEU A 327 -3.66 10.82 34.84
N ILE A 328 -3.49 9.72 34.10
CA ILE A 328 -2.19 9.06 33.89
C ILE A 328 -1.52 9.66 32.66
N ARG A 329 -2.24 9.71 31.53
CA ARG A 329 -1.75 10.26 30.25
C ARG A 329 -2.90 10.47 29.27
N VAL A 330 -2.63 11.24 28.23
CA VAL A 330 -3.53 11.42 27.09
C VAL A 330 -2.88 10.78 25.88
N ARG A 331 -3.60 9.96 25.11
CA ARG A 331 -3.02 9.22 23.99
C ARG A 331 -4.00 9.03 22.84
N THR A 332 -3.47 8.64 21.69
CA THR A 332 -4.31 8.14 20.60
C THR A 332 -4.93 6.78 20.98
N PRO A 333 -6.12 6.47 20.43
CA PRO A 333 -6.82 5.23 20.73
C PRO A 333 -5.99 4.03 20.25
N TYR A 334 -5.82 3.07 21.14
CA TYR A 334 -5.15 1.81 20.85
C TYR A 334 -6.11 0.83 20.19
N ARG A 335 -5.54 -0.15 19.49
CA ARG A 335 -6.34 -1.21 18.85
C ARG A 335 -7.13 -2.03 19.86
N ASP A 336 -6.54 -2.26 21.04
CA ASP A 336 -7.14 -3.03 22.13
C ASP A 336 -8.11 -2.20 22.98
N ASP A 337 -8.21 -0.88 22.73
CA ASP A 337 -9.22 -0.08 23.39
C ASP A 337 -10.62 -0.54 22.95
N PRO A 338 -11.63 -0.45 23.84
CA PRO A 338 -13.00 -0.79 23.51
C PRO A 338 -13.47 -0.02 22.27
N LEU A 339 -14.16 -0.71 21.35
CA LEU A 339 -14.64 -0.09 20.09
C LEU A 339 -15.40 1.22 20.32
N ARG A 340 -16.14 1.34 21.42
CA ARG A 340 -16.89 2.57 21.77
C ARG A 340 -15.98 3.77 22.02
N VAL A 341 -14.81 3.56 22.63
CA VAL A 341 -13.79 4.60 22.84
C VAL A 341 -13.08 4.95 21.53
N ARG A 342 -12.95 3.98 20.62
CA ARG A 342 -12.28 4.15 19.32
C ARG A 342 -13.13 4.87 18.27
N PHE A 343 -14.45 4.79 18.37
CA PHE A 343 -15.41 5.27 17.36
C PHE A 343 -16.51 6.15 17.98
N ASN A 344 -16.11 6.97 18.95
CA ASN A 344 -16.98 7.94 19.61
C ASN A 344 -17.78 8.71 18.53
N GLY A 345 -19.10 8.51 18.46
CA GLY A 345 -19.97 9.26 17.55
C GLY A 345 -20.17 8.74 16.12
N SER A 346 -19.77 7.52 15.72
CA SER A 346 -20.17 6.96 14.40
C SER A 346 -21.70 6.71 14.25
N GLN A 347 -22.53 7.21 15.17
CA GLN A 347 -23.96 7.34 14.92
C GLN A 347 -24.21 8.51 13.94
N ARG A 348 -24.45 8.10 12.69
CA ARG A 348 -25.32 8.76 11.68
C ARG A 348 -25.00 10.22 11.34
N LYS A 349 -24.34 10.38 10.19
CA LYS A 349 -24.49 11.52 9.27
C LYS A 349 -25.98 11.90 9.12
N SER A 350 -26.35 13.12 9.50
CA SER A 350 -27.41 13.87 8.81
C SER A 350 -26.83 14.97 7.91
N ASP A 351 -25.76 15.68 8.29
CA ASP A 351 -25.52 17.00 7.67
C ASP A 351 -24.12 17.25 7.10
N GLY A 352 -23.56 16.32 6.31
CA GLY A 352 -22.48 16.62 5.34
C GLY A 352 -21.12 17.15 5.87
N VAL A 353 -20.98 17.48 7.15
CA VAL A 353 -19.74 17.97 7.75
C VAL A 353 -18.79 16.80 7.97
N LYS A 354 -17.59 16.88 7.37
CA LYS A 354 -16.51 15.92 7.54
C LYS A 354 -15.91 16.07 8.95
N GLN A 355 -16.49 15.42 9.97
CA GLN A 355 -15.80 15.31 11.26
C GLN A 355 -14.56 14.41 11.14
N GLY A 356 -13.47 14.89 11.72
CA GLY A 356 -12.16 14.28 11.65
C GLY A 356 -12.10 12.97 12.46
N PRO A 357 -11.32 11.96 12.01
CA PRO A 357 -11.30 10.62 12.61
C PRO A 357 -10.45 10.49 13.89
N PHE A 358 -10.36 11.51 14.74
CA PHE A 358 -9.36 11.51 15.83
C PHE A 358 -9.95 11.78 17.21
N ALA A 359 -10.75 10.83 17.70
CA ALA A 359 -11.00 10.72 19.14
C ALA A 359 -9.66 10.56 19.87
N VAL A 360 -9.45 11.35 20.92
CA VAL A 360 -8.32 11.24 21.84
C VAL A 360 -8.79 10.52 23.09
N VAL A 361 -7.90 9.76 23.74
CA VAL A 361 -8.24 8.97 24.93
C VAL A 361 -7.43 9.47 26.12
N ALA A 362 -8.11 10.01 27.12
CA ALA A 362 -7.54 10.23 28.45
C ALA A 362 -7.57 8.91 29.23
N GLU A 363 -6.40 8.44 29.62
CA GLU A 363 -6.21 7.27 30.45
C GLU A 363 -6.09 7.73 31.90
N CYS A 364 -7.05 7.30 32.73
CA CYS A 364 -7.17 7.71 34.11
C CYS A 364 -7.13 6.50 35.05
N GLU A 365 -6.76 6.75 36.29
CA GLU A 365 -6.85 5.82 37.42
C GLU A 365 -7.94 6.31 38.37
N ALA A 366 -8.85 5.42 38.77
CA ALA A 366 -9.82 5.74 39.81
C ALA A 366 -9.14 5.79 41.17
N LEU A 367 -9.12 6.95 41.82
CA LEU A 367 -8.54 7.12 43.16
C LEU A 367 -9.52 6.66 44.26
N GLY A 368 -10.82 6.70 43.99
CA GLY A 368 -11.87 6.31 44.93
C GLY A 368 -13.09 5.69 44.24
N GLY A 369 -14.15 5.46 45.01
CA GLY A 369 -15.36 4.79 44.55
C GLY A 369 -15.27 3.26 44.64
N PRO A 370 -16.17 2.51 44.00
CA PRO A 370 -16.31 1.06 44.22
C PRO A 370 -15.24 0.19 43.56
N ALA A 371 -14.27 0.79 42.86
CA ALA A 371 -13.15 0.08 42.24
C ALA A 371 -11.89 0.96 42.19
N PRO A 372 -11.24 1.25 43.33
CA PRO A 372 -10.01 2.04 43.37
C PRO A 372 -8.86 1.33 42.63
N GLY A 373 -7.97 2.09 42.01
CA GLY A 373 -6.89 1.60 41.13
C GLY A 373 -7.36 1.14 39.75
N ALA A 374 -8.66 1.20 39.46
CA ALA A 374 -9.19 0.80 38.16
C ALA A 374 -8.76 1.77 37.05
N ARG A 375 -8.38 1.20 35.90
CA ARG A 375 -8.11 1.97 34.68
C ARG A 375 -9.43 2.39 34.02
N VAL A 376 -9.61 3.70 33.90
CA VAL A 376 -10.75 4.34 33.23
C VAL A 376 -10.25 5.04 31.97
N LEU A 377 -10.93 4.82 30.85
CA LEU A 377 -10.63 5.43 29.56
C LEU A 377 -11.75 6.40 29.21
N ILE A 378 -11.40 7.67 28.95
CA ILE A 378 -12.35 8.70 28.53
C ILE A 378 -11.99 9.09 27.10
N GLY A 379 -12.87 8.78 26.15
CA GLY A 379 -12.76 9.18 24.75
C GLY A 379 -13.56 10.45 24.49
N ALA A 380 -12.92 11.47 23.90
CA ALA A 380 -13.55 12.70 23.44
C ALA A 380 -12.90 13.17 22.13
N ASP A 381 -13.53 14.10 21.41
CA ASP A 381 -12.89 14.75 20.27
C ASP A 381 -11.66 15.55 20.73
N ARG A 382 -10.71 15.77 19.83
CA ARG A 382 -9.48 16.53 20.10
C ARG A 382 -9.78 17.93 20.63
N ASP A 383 -10.83 18.57 20.13
CA ASP A 383 -11.20 19.94 20.50
C ASP A 383 -11.92 20.02 21.84
N ASP A 384 -12.52 18.92 22.30
CA ASP A 384 -13.24 18.85 23.58
C ASP A 384 -12.40 18.24 24.72
N MET A 385 -11.36 17.48 24.38
CA MET A 385 -10.44 16.87 25.35
C MET A 385 -9.84 17.88 26.34
N PRO A 386 -9.40 19.10 25.96
CA PRO A 386 -8.89 20.09 26.91
C PRO A 386 -9.84 20.40 28.07
N TYR A 387 -11.16 20.39 27.83
CA TYR A 387 -12.17 20.62 28.87
C TYR A 387 -12.28 19.41 29.82
N VAL A 388 -12.16 18.19 29.28
CA VAL A 388 -12.07 16.98 30.10
C VAL A 388 -10.86 17.06 31.03
N LEU A 389 -9.70 17.44 30.48
CA LEU A 389 -8.46 17.57 31.24
C LEU A 389 -8.56 18.67 32.31
N GLY A 390 -9.16 19.82 31.98
CA GLY A 390 -9.33 20.92 32.93
C GLY A 390 -10.19 20.54 34.14
N VAL A 391 -11.26 19.77 33.91
CA VAL A 391 -12.08 19.24 35.00
C VAL A 391 -11.32 18.22 35.85
N LEU A 392 -10.56 17.31 35.23
CA LEU A 392 -9.76 16.33 35.94
C LEU A 392 -8.65 16.98 36.79
N SER A 393 -8.00 18.02 36.27
CA SER A 393 -6.98 18.77 37.01
C SER A 393 -7.57 19.55 38.18
N ALA A 394 -8.74 20.18 37.99
CA ALA A 394 -9.41 20.90 39.08
C ALA A 394 -9.84 19.95 40.21
N ALA A 395 -10.35 18.76 39.87
CA ALA A 395 -10.72 17.77 40.87
C ALA A 395 -9.51 17.24 41.68
N ALA A 396 -8.33 17.15 41.07
CA ALA A 396 -7.11 16.73 41.75
C ALA A 396 -6.60 17.77 42.75
N SER A 397 -6.77 19.06 42.48
CA SER A 397 -6.38 20.13 43.43
C SER A 397 -7.28 20.24 44.67
N PHE A 398 -8.47 19.62 44.64
CA PHE A 398 -9.45 19.71 45.72
C PHE A 398 -9.37 18.55 46.73
N GLN A 399 -8.35 17.70 46.67
CA GLN A 399 -8.18 16.61 47.63
C GLN A 399 -7.67 17.21 48.95
N PRO A 400 -8.51 17.36 50.00
CA PRO A 400 -8.05 17.92 51.26
C PRO A 400 -7.00 16.99 51.84
N ASP A 401 -5.90 17.54 52.34
CA ASP A 401 -4.88 16.82 53.12
C ASP A 401 -5.58 16.08 54.26
N GLN A 402 -5.88 14.80 54.04
CA GLN A 402 -6.52 13.92 55.01
C GLN A 402 -5.46 13.24 55.90
N ASP A 403 -4.21 13.71 55.84
CA ASP A 403 -3.07 13.23 56.64
C ASP A 403 -2.88 14.02 57.95
N ASP A 404 -3.65 15.08 58.21
CA ASP A 404 -3.50 15.91 59.43
C ASP A 404 -4.42 15.50 60.59
N GLN A 405 -5.14 14.38 60.50
CA GLN A 405 -6.13 13.99 61.52
C GLN A 405 -5.81 12.73 62.34
N ASP A 406 -4.64 12.11 62.12
CA ASP A 406 -4.17 10.93 62.90
C ASP A 406 -3.02 11.25 63.89
N SER A 407 -2.64 12.52 64.08
CA SER A 407 -1.52 12.92 64.95
C SER A 407 -1.92 13.54 66.30
N HIS A 408 -3.21 13.61 66.63
CA HIS A 408 -3.71 14.07 67.93
C HIS A 408 -4.52 12.99 68.65
N ASP A 409 -3.90 11.85 68.99
CA ASP A 409 -4.42 10.95 70.05
C ASP A 409 -3.35 9.97 70.56
N ILE A 410 -2.16 10.44 70.93
CA ILE A 410 -1.26 9.71 71.83
C ILE A 410 -0.62 10.69 72.83
N GLN A 411 -1.41 11.12 73.83
CA GLN A 411 -0.86 11.64 75.08
C GLN A 411 -1.79 11.26 76.24
N GLY A 412 -1.28 10.44 77.16
CA GLY A 412 -1.82 10.36 78.52
C GLY A 412 -2.28 8.97 78.98
N SER A 413 -1.33 8.08 79.30
CA SER A 413 -1.54 7.11 80.38
C SER A 413 -0.20 6.74 80.99
N SER A 414 0.21 7.60 81.91
CA SER A 414 1.14 7.29 82.99
C SER A 414 0.49 6.27 83.91
N HIS A 415 1.10 5.10 84.09
CA HIS A 415 0.97 4.35 85.33
C HIS A 415 2.33 3.85 85.80
N GLU A 416 2.75 4.42 86.93
CA GLU A 416 3.79 3.96 87.81
C GLU A 416 3.57 2.49 88.24
N GLY A 417 4.66 1.75 88.40
CA GLY A 417 4.64 0.38 88.90
C GLY A 417 6.04 -0.18 89.15
N SER A 418 6.72 0.37 90.15
CA SER A 418 7.90 -0.22 90.78
C SER A 418 7.53 -1.54 91.48
N THR A 419 8.28 -2.64 91.25
CA THR A 419 8.87 -3.49 92.32
C THR A 419 9.67 -4.67 91.76
N ALA A 420 10.65 -5.07 92.56
CA ALA A 420 11.76 -5.98 92.33
C ALA A 420 11.39 -7.48 92.15
N ASN A 421 12.25 -8.20 91.42
CA ASN A 421 12.86 -9.48 91.82
C ASN A 421 13.66 -10.06 90.63
N HIS A 422 14.99 -9.89 90.60
CA HIS A 422 15.98 -10.90 90.97
C HIS A 422 17.41 -10.41 90.76
#